data_AF-A0A3Q0SX86-F1
#
_entry.id   AF-A0A3Q0SX86-F1
#
_cell.length_a   1.000
_cell.length_b   1.000
_cell.length_c   1.000
_cell.angle_alpha   90.00
_cell.angle_beta   90.00
_cell.angle_gamma   90.00
#
_symmetry.space_group_name_H-M   'P 1'
#
loop_
_entity.id
_entity.type
_entity.pdbx_description
1 polymer ?
#
loop_
_entity_poly.entity_id
_entity_poly.type
_entity_poly.pdbx_seq_one_letter_code
_entity_poly.pdbx_strand_id
1 'polypeptide(L)'
;LYSVHRKASPAAVYVPQPDYLQGDEDADLIKPKKLLNPIKASKSHQELHRELLSSYKRAGVSVEMKPELQRVLESRKRDQLIKQRKEEDEARRKISPLEAELLKRHKKLEEQEDPKAPEFVKVKENLRRTSFHSKEEKEV
;
A
#
# COMPACT_ATOMS: atom_id res chain seq x y z
N LEU A 1 20.14 -75.00 88.26
CA LEU A 1 21.03 -74.25 89.17
C LEU A 1 21.02 -72.78 88.74
N TYR A 2 20.45 -71.92 89.60
CA TYR A 2 20.60 -70.45 89.76
C TYR A 2 20.63 -69.52 88.52
N SER A 3 19.60 -68.68 88.30
CA SER A 3 19.48 -67.25 88.70
C SER A 3 19.90 -66.31 87.54
N VAL A 4 19.44 -65.07 87.30
CA VAL A 4 18.97 -63.97 88.15
C VAL A 4 18.09 -63.04 87.30
N HIS A 5 17.09 -62.43 87.94
CA HIS A 5 16.19 -61.42 87.40
C HIS A 5 16.91 -60.09 87.12
N ARG A 6 16.61 -59.40 86.01
CA ARG A 6 16.82 -57.94 85.92
C ARG A 6 15.49 -57.23 86.17
N LYS A 7 15.45 -56.46 87.26
CA LYS A 7 14.35 -55.55 87.60
C LYS A 7 14.31 -54.40 86.60
N ALA A 8 13.13 -54.10 86.07
CA ALA A 8 12.85 -52.82 85.42
C ALA A 8 12.45 -51.80 86.51
N SER A 9 13.23 -50.72 86.63
CA SER A 9 12.96 -49.61 87.55
C SER A 9 11.87 -48.69 86.97
N PRO A 10 10.93 -48.18 87.78
CA PRO A 10 9.83 -47.36 87.32
C PRO A 10 10.24 -45.89 87.28
N ALA A 11 10.24 -45.30 86.09
CA ALA A 11 10.18 -43.85 85.94
C ALA A 11 9.37 -43.55 84.70
N ALA A 12 8.16 -43.03 84.90
CA ALA A 12 7.30 -42.50 83.87
C ALA A 12 8.10 -41.44 83.10
N VAL A 13 8.56 -41.82 81.91
CA VAL A 13 9.22 -40.89 80.99
C VAL A 13 8.12 -39.97 80.47
N TYR A 14 8.13 -38.73 80.94
CA TYR A 14 7.45 -37.62 80.28
C TYR A 14 7.91 -37.62 78.84
N VAL A 15 7.02 -38.01 77.92
CA VAL A 15 7.27 -37.88 76.49
C VAL A 15 6.93 -36.42 76.16
N PRO A 16 7.92 -35.57 75.84
CA PRO A 16 7.63 -34.22 75.39
C PRO A 16 6.75 -34.32 74.15
N GLN A 17 5.61 -33.64 74.16
CA GLN A 17 4.77 -33.56 72.98
C GLN A 17 5.61 -32.90 71.88
N PRO A 18 5.81 -33.59 70.76
CA PRO A 18 6.88 -33.22 69.86
C PRO A 18 6.51 -32.00 69.00
N ASP A 19 7.46 -31.08 68.88
CA ASP A 19 7.32 -29.74 68.28
C ASP A 19 7.06 -29.74 66.76
N TYR A 20 6.85 -30.91 66.14
CA TYR A 20 6.70 -31.04 64.69
C TYR A 20 5.36 -30.56 64.13
N LEU A 21 4.37 -30.21 64.98
CA LEU A 21 3.14 -29.57 64.52
C LEU A 21 3.20 -28.03 64.54
N GLN A 22 4.34 -27.45 64.96
CA GLN A 22 4.56 -26.01 65.00
C GLN A 22 5.50 -25.51 63.90
N GLY A 23 5.84 -26.39 62.94
CA GLY A 23 6.31 -25.97 61.63
C GLY A 23 5.10 -25.63 60.78
N ASP A 24 5.13 -24.45 60.16
CA ASP A 24 4.20 -24.07 59.08
C ASP A 24 4.07 -25.26 58.12
N GLU A 25 2.98 -26.03 58.18
CA GLU A 25 2.79 -27.24 57.36
C GLU A 25 2.83 -26.92 55.85
N ASP A 26 2.73 -25.63 55.50
CA ASP A 26 2.90 -25.09 54.15
C ASP A 26 4.35 -24.79 53.74
N ALA A 27 5.32 -24.87 54.67
CA ALA A 27 6.74 -24.62 54.43
C ALA A 27 7.44 -25.81 53.73
N ASP A 28 6.98 -27.03 54.03
CA ASP A 28 7.51 -28.26 53.42
C ASP A 28 6.79 -28.63 52.10
N LEU A 29 5.72 -27.89 51.74
CA LEU A 29 5.01 -28.08 50.47
C LEU A 29 5.76 -27.41 49.32
N ILE A 30 6.23 -28.23 48.37
CA ILE A 30 6.84 -27.75 47.12
C ILE A 30 5.77 -27.02 46.29
N LYS A 31 5.78 -25.68 46.36
CA LYS A 31 4.87 -24.85 45.55
C LYS A 31 5.30 -24.90 44.08
N PRO A 32 4.40 -25.23 43.13
CA PRO A 32 4.74 -25.25 41.72
C PRO A 32 5.17 -23.85 41.28
N LYS A 33 6.38 -23.76 40.69
CA LYS A 33 6.91 -22.50 40.15
C LYS A 33 6.13 -22.11 38.92
N LYS A 34 5.62 -20.87 38.89
CA LYS A 34 5.03 -20.30 37.68
C LYS A 34 6.13 -20.14 36.64
N LEU A 35 6.13 -21.02 35.63
CA LEU A 35 7.07 -20.94 34.53
C LEU A 35 6.75 -19.72 33.68
N LEU A 36 7.77 -18.92 33.40
CA LEU A 36 7.63 -17.79 32.49
C LEU A 36 7.64 -18.30 31.06
N ASN A 37 6.72 -17.80 30.24
CA ASN A 37 6.68 -18.15 28.82
C ASN A 37 8.02 -17.72 28.18
N PRO A 38 8.80 -18.63 27.57
CA PRO A 38 10.12 -18.31 27.01
C PRO A 38 10.08 -17.20 25.96
N ILE A 39 9.00 -17.11 25.18
CA ILE A 39 8.76 -16.05 24.17
C ILE A 39 8.57 -14.69 24.85
N LYS A 40 7.92 -14.67 26.03
CA LYS A 40 7.69 -13.46 26.81
C LYS A 40 8.84 -13.16 27.79
N ALA A 41 9.64 -14.14 28.16
CA ALA A 41 10.83 -13.95 28.99
C ALA A 41 11.97 -13.28 28.20
N SER A 42 12.09 -13.58 26.91
CA SER A 42 13.10 -12.97 26.05
C SER A 42 12.68 -11.59 25.53
N LYS A 43 13.26 -10.53 26.10
CA LYS A 43 13.05 -9.15 25.64
C LYS A 43 13.43 -8.97 24.17
N SER A 44 14.57 -9.53 23.76
CA SER A 44 15.06 -9.47 22.37
C SER A 44 14.03 -10.04 21.38
N HIS A 45 13.43 -11.20 21.72
CA HIS A 45 12.41 -11.80 20.86
C HIS A 45 11.17 -10.91 20.73
N GLN A 46 10.71 -10.32 21.83
CA GLN A 46 9.56 -9.40 21.80
C GLN A 46 9.85 -8.14 20.99
N GLU A 47 11.07 -7.59 21.11
CA GLU A 47 11.49 -6.40 20.38
C GLU A 47 11.53 -6.65 18.88
N LEU A 48 12.09 -7.79 18.46
CA LEU A 48 12.06 -8.20 17.06
C LEU A 48 10.63 -8.37 16.55
N HIS A 49 9.75 -9.03 17.29
CA HIS A 49 8.35 -9.18 16.90
C HIS A 49 7.64 -7.83 16.72
N ARG A 50 7.87 -6.90 17.66
CA ARG A 50 7.34 -5.54 17.59
C ARG A 50 7.88 -4.79 16.37
N GLU A 51 9.17 -4.90 16.10
CA GLU A 51 9.81 -4.25 14.95
C GLU A 51 9.27 -4.79 13.63
N LEU A 52 9.18 -6.12 13.48
CA LEU A 52 8.60 -6.77 12.29
C LEU A 52 7.16 -6.35 12.03
N LEU A 53 6.33 -6.28 13.08
CA LEU A 53 4.97 -5.78 12.93
C LEU A 53 4.94 -4.28 12.60
N SER A 54 5.86 -3.51 13.16
CA SER A 54 5.93 -2.06 12.94
C SER A 54 6.44 -1.73 11.53
N SER A 55 7.40 -2.48 11.00
CA SER A 55 7.85 -2.36 9.62
C SER A 55 6.74 -2.77 8.66
N TYR A 56 6.10 -3.92 8.87
CA TYR A 56 4.97 -4.34 8.05
C TYR A 56 3.80 -3.34 8.06
N LYS A 57 3.45 -2.78 9.21
CA LYS A 57 2.33 -1.82 9.33
C LYS A 57 2.66 -0.42 8.79
N ARG A 58 3.88 0.08 9.01
CA ARG A 58 4.26 1.45 8.61
C ARG A 58 4.83 1.53 7.19
N ALA A 59 5.62 0.54 6.79
CA ALA A 59 6.26 0.49 5.48
C ALA A 59 5.46 -0.31 4.45
N GLY A 60 4.38 -0.99 4.86
CA GLY A 60 3.87 -2.12 4.07
C GLY A 60 4.99 -3.14 3.87
N VAL A 61 4.83 -4.06 2.94
CA VAL A 61 5.80 -5.11 2.57
C VAL A 61 7.11 -4.55 1.97
N SER A 62 7.52 -3.29 2.18
CA SER A 62 8.70 -2.77 1.48
C SER A 62 9.23 -1.46 2.04
N VAL A 63 10.37 -1.50 2.73
CA VAL A 63 11.34 -0.39 2.61
C VAL A 63 12.64 -0.81 1.92
N GLU A 64 13.03 -2.09 1.90
CA GLU A 64 14.25 -2.50 1.15
C GLU A 64 14.08 -3.64 0.14
N MET A 65 12.93 -4.32 0.10
CA MET A 65 12.72 -5.42 -0.84
C MET A 65 11.34 -5.29 -1.48
N LYS A 66 11.18 -4.37 -2.44
CA LYS A 66 10.09 -4.55 -3.40
C LYS A 66 10.29 -5.94 -4.02
N PRO A 67 9.33 -6.87 -3.91
CA PRO A 67 9.49 -8.20 -4.48
C PRO A 67 9.79 -8.07 -5.97
N GLU A 68 10.63 -8.95 -6.52
CA GLU A 68 11.06 -8.92 -7.91
C GLU A 68 9.90 -8.68 -8.89
N LEU A 69 8.76 -9.34 -8.65
CA LEU A 69 7.55 -9.16 -9.45
C LEU A 69 7.06 -7.71 -9.48
N GLN A 70 7.05 -7.01 -8.35
CA GLN A 70 6.64 -5.61 -8.30
C GLN A 70 7.60 -4.72 -9.09
N ARG A 71 8.91 -4.95 -8.96
CA ARG A 71 9.93 -4.22 -9.73
C ARG A 71 9.79 -4.45 -11.24
N VAL A 72 9.50 -5.68 -11.65
CA VAL A 72 9.27 -6.06 -13.04
C VAL A 72 7.99 -5.40 -13.58
N LEU A 73 6.88 -5.42 -12.82
CA LEU A 73 5.63 -4.76 -13.22
C LEU A 73 5.79 -3.24 -13.34
N GLU A 74 6.47 -2.61 -12.38
CA GLU A 74 6.77 -1.17 -12.43
C GLU A 74 7.66 -0.82 -13.63
N SER A 75 8.69 -1.63 -13.91
CA SER A 75 9.55 -1.44 -15.09
C SER A 75 8.76 -1.60 -16.39
N ARG A 76 7.96 -2.66 -16.51
CA ARG A 76 7.09 -2.86 -17.68
C ARG A 76 6.15 -1.69 -17.92
N LYS A 77 5.55 -1.14 -16.86
CA LYS A 77 4.67 0.03 -16.94
C LYS A 77 5.43 1.27 -17.44
N ARG A 78 6.65 1.50 -16.94
CA ARG A 78 7.51 2.60 -17.41
C ARG A 78 7.88 2.41 -18.88
N ASP A 79 8.28 1.20 -19.27
CA ASP A 79 8.70 0.90 -20.65
C ASP A 79 7.54 1.06 -21.64
N GLN A 80 6.32 0.68 -21.26
CA GLN A 80 5.12 0.91 -22.06
C GLN A 80 4.86 2.40 -22.27
N LEU A 81 4.95 3.21 -21.23
CA LEU A 81 4.74 4.65 -21.33
C LEU A 81 5.80 5.31 -22.23
N ILE A 82 7.05 4.90 -22.08
CA ILE A 82 8.15 5.39 -22.92
C ILE A 82 7.91 5.01 -24.38
N LYS A 83 7.49 3.76 -24.65
CA LYS A 83 7.18 3.29 -25.99
C LYS A 83 6.04 4.08 -26.62
N GLN A 84 4.94 4.30 -25.89
CA GLN A 84 3.80 5.11 -26.37
C GLN A 84 4.24 6.53 -26.73
N ARG A 85 5.01 7.18 -25.85
CA ARG A 85 5.51 8.54 -26.11
C ARG A 85 6.43 8.59 -27.33
N LYS A 86 7.30 7.59 -27.50
CA LYS A 86 8.19 7.50 -28.65
C LYS A 86 7.40 7.32 -29.95
N GLU A 87 6.38 6.47 -29.95
CA GLU A 87 5.49 6.28 -31.11
C GLU A 87 4.72 7.57 -31.46
N GLU A 88 4.24 8.31 -30.46
CA GLU A 88 3.60 9.62 -30.67
C GLU A 88 4.58 10.63 -31.28
N ASP A 89 5.79 10.73 -30.74
CA ASP A 89 6.83 11.63 -31.25
C ASP A 89 7.25 11.25 -32.68
N GLU A 90 7.36 9.95 -32.99
CA GLU A 90 7.63 9.47 -34.34
C GLU A 90 6.48 9.74 -35.30
N ALA A 91 5.23 9.57 -34.86
CA ALA A 91 4.05 9.92 -35.66
C ALA A 91 4.03 11.43 -35.95
N ARG A 92 4.28 12.26 -34.93
CA ARG A 92 4.39 13.73 -35.07
C ARG A 92 5.51 14.14 -36.03
N ARG A 93 6.64 13.43 -36.04
CA ARG A 93 7.73 13.65 -36.99
C ARG A 93 7.40 13.19 -38.40
N LYS A 94 6.56 12.17 -38.56
CA LYS A 94 6.10 11.66 -39.85
C LYS A 94 4.97 12.51 -40.46
N ILE A 95 4.35 13.41 -39.68
CA ILE A 95 3.42 14.40 -40.23
C ILE A 95 4.17 15.21 -41.30
N SER A 96 3.64 15.20 -42.52
CA SER A 96 4.23 15.96 -43.63
C SER A 96 4.26 17.45 -43.27
N PRO A 97 5.30 18.21 -43.66
CA PRO A 97 5.33 19.66 -43.44
C PRO A 97 4.04 20.37 -43.91
N LEU A 98 3.44 19.89 -45.00
CA LEU A 98 2.15 20.38 -45.52
C LEU A 98 0.98 20.07 -44.57
N GLU A 99 0.92 18.86 -44.02
CA GLU A 99 -0.15 18.41 -43.12
C GLU A 99 -0.10 19.16 -41.78
N ALA A 100 1.10 19.41 -41.26
CA ALA A 100 1.31 20.26 -40.09
C ALA A 100 0.81 21.69 -40.33
N GLU A 101 1.05 22.25 -41.53
CA GLU A 101 0.55 23.59 -41.88
C GLU A 101 -0.97 23.62 -42.09
N LEU A 102 -1.57 22.58 -42.70
CA LEU A 102 -3.02 22.45 -42.80
C LEU A 102 -3.69 22.42 -41.43
N LEU A 103 -3.15 21.64 -40.48
CA LEU A 103 -3.67 21.58 -39.11
C LEU A 103 -3.57 22.95 -38.41
N LYS A 104 -2.46 23.67 -38.60
CA LYS A 104 -2.27 25.02 -38.07
C LYS A 104 -3.28 26.01 -38.66
N ARG A 105 -3.57 25.93 -39.96
CA ARG A 105 -4.60 26.76 -40.61
C ARG A 105 -6.00 26.43 -40.10
N HIS A 106 -6.32 25.15 -39.94
CA HIS A 106 -7.61 24.72 -39.41
C HIS A 106 -7.83 25.24 -37.98
N LYS A 107 -6.84 25.08 -37.09
CA LYS A 107 -6.92 25.61 -35.73
C LYS A 107 -7.10 27.13 -35.71
N LYS A 108 -6.38 27.85 -36.58
CA LYS A 108 -6.53 29.30 -36.71
C LYS A 108 -7.93 29.68 -37.19
N LEU A 109 -8.53 28.91 -38.10
CA LEU A 109 -9.91 29.13 -38.55
C LEU A 109 -10.91 28.84 -37.43
N GLU A 110 -10.77 27.74 -36.68
CA GLU A 110 -11.63 27.46 -35.50
C GLU A 110 -11.53 28.55 -34.42
N GLU A 111 -10.34 29.05 -34.13
CA GLU A 111 -10.16 30.18 -33.21
C GLU A 111 -10.73 31.50 -33.78
N GLN A 112 -10.89 31.59 -35.10
CA GLN A 112 -11.43 32.74 -35.81
C GLN A 112 -12.93 32.62 -36.14
N GLU A 113 -13.53 31.45 -35.88
CA GLU A 113 -14.99 31.20 -35.81
C GLU A 113 -15.60 31.71 -34.48
N ASP A 114 -14.89 32.60 -33.77
CA ASP A 114 -15.53 33.61 -32.91
C ASP A 114 -16.49 34.42 -33.82
N PRO A 115 -17.71 34.81 -33.40
CA PRO A 115 -18.78 35.32 -34.29
C PRO A 115 -18.49 36.72 -34.89
N LYS A 116 -17.23 37.14 -34.90
CA LYS A 116 -16.67 38.37 -35.46
C LYS A 116 -16.50 38.34 -36.98
N ALA A 117 -17.01 37.32 -37.69
CA ALA A 117 -17.10 37.38 -39.14
C ALA A 117 -18.20 38.41 -39.55
N PRO A 118 -17.85 39.49 -40.28
CA PRO A 118 -18.82 40.51 -40.66
C PRO A 118 -19.99 39.96 -41.48
N GLU A 119 -21.22 40.45 -41.24
CA GLU A 119 -22.44 39.96 -41.91
C GLU A 119 -22.35 39.94 -43.45
N PHE A 120 -21.61 40.86 -44.07
CA PHE A 120 -21.49 40.93 -45.53
C PHE A 120 -20.90 39.65 -46.15
N VAL A 121 -20.16 38.84 -45.38
CA VAL A 121 -19.65 37.53 -45.85
C VAL A 121 -20.81 36.52 -45.98
N LYS A 122 -21.82 36.59 -45.13
CA LYS A 122 -23.03 35.75 -45.17
C LYS A 122 -24.01 36.19 -46.26
N VAL A 123 -23.95 37.45 -46.70
CA VAL A 123 -24.86 38.05 -47.70
C VAL A 123 -24.42 37.79 -49.14
N LYS A 124 -23.20 37.26 -49.37
CA LYS A 124 -22.66 36.96 -50.72
C LYS A 124 -23.56 36.02 -51.54
N GLU A 125 -24.27 35.09 -50.90
CA GLU A 125 -25.21 34.21 -51.60
C GLU A 125 -26.47 34.95 -52.09
N ASN A 126 -26.99 35.87 -51.26
CA ASN A 126 -28.19 36.66 -51.58
C ASN A 126 -27.95 37.61 -52.76
N LEU A 127 -26.74 38.16 -52.86
CA LEU A 127 -26.36 39.04 -53.97
C LEU A 127 -26.18 38.28 -55.30
N ARG A 128 -25.75 37.02 -55.24
CA ARG A 128 -25.66 36.13 -56.41
C ARG A 128 -27.02 35.80 -57.01
N ARG A 129 -28.11 35.89 -56.23
CA ARG A 129 -29.47 35.62 -56.72
C ARG A 129 -30.08 36.78 -57.49
N THR A 130 -29.70 38.02 -57.20
CA THR A 130 -30.32 39.21 -57.82
C THR A 130 -29.65 39.66 -59.12
N SER A 131 -28.41 39.25 -59.42
CA SER A 131 -27.68 39.68 -60.62
C SER A 131 -28.09 39.00 -61.92
N PHE A 132 -29.01 38.03 -61.90
CA PHE A 132 -29.43 37.27 -63.09
C PHE A 132 -30.69 37.79 -63.79
N HIS A 133 -31.32 38.89 -63.34
CA HIS A 133 -32.60 39.38 -63.92
C HIS A 133 -32.50 40.61 -64.82
N SER A 134 -31.33 40.96 -65.37
CA SER A 134 -31.21 42.17 -66.20
C SER A 134 -30.36 41.99 -67.46
N LYS A 135 -30.57 40.92 -68.23
CA LYS A 135 -30.09 40.82 -69.62
C LYS A 135 -30.94 39.84 -70.45
N GLU A 136 -32.21 40.15 -70.66
CA GLU A 136 -32.95 39.59 -71.79
C GLU A 136 -34.06 40.56 -72.16
N GLU A 137 -33.78 41.44 -73.14
CA GLU A 137 -34.75 42.07 -74.04
C GLU A 137 -33.98 43.05 -74.94
N LYS A 138 -33.46 42.55 -76.07
CA LYS A 138 -33.33 43.27 -77.35
C LYS A 138 -32.90 42.29 -78.43
N GLU A 139 -33.86 41.62 -79.08
CA GLU A 139 -33.80 41.32 -80.52
C GLU A 139 -35.21 40.87 -80.98
N VAL A 140 -35.98 41.78 -81.60
CA VAL A 140 -36.71 41.65 -82.88
C VAL A 140 -37.03 43.07 -83.35
#